data_AF-A0A5D8QBV3-F1
#
_entry.id   AF-A0A5D8QBV3-F1
#
_cell.length_a   1.000
_cell.length_b   1.000
_cell.length_c   1.000
_cell.angle_alpha   90.00
_cell.angle_beta   90.00
_cell.angle_gamma   90.00
#
_symmetry.space_group_name_H-M   'P 1'
#
loop_
_entity.id
_entity.type
_entity.pdbx_description
1 polymer ?
#
loop_
_entity_poly.entity_id
_entity_poly.type
_entity_poly.pdbx_seq_one_letter_code
_entity_poly.pdbx_strand_id
1 'polypeptide(L)' 'MRKVVYTNSDEREAIINSAVSRGEYLIEDAITSEGKYLIFDTKTLQIKSQPPSIENRLKAVEDALLNML' A
#
# COMPACT_ATOMS: atom_id res chain seq x y z
N MET A 1 4.89 12.30 7.85
CA MET A 1 4.20 12.82 6.66
C MET A 1 4.96 14.00 6.04
N ARG A 2 5.14 14.00 4.71
CA ARG A 2 5.85 15.02 3.94
C ARG A 2 5.14 15.28 2.61
N LYS A 3 4.90 16.55 2.27
CA LYS A 3 4.34 17.00 0.97
C LYS A 3 5.48 17.46 0.05
N VAL A 4 5.41 17.10 -1.23
CA VAL A 4 6.39 17.46 -2.26
C VAL A 4 5.64 17.95 -3.49
N VAL A 5 6.10 19.04 -4.10
CA VAL A 5 5.55 19.54 -5.36
C VAL A 5 6.40 19.01 -6.50
N TYR A 6 5.77 18.71 -7.64
CA TYR A 6 6.46 18.32 -8.86
C TYR A 6 5.83 19.02 -10.07
N THR A 7 6.60 19.18 -11.14
CA THR A 7 6.19 19.91 -12.33
C THR A 7 5.83 18.99 -13.49
N ASN A 8 6.64 17.94 -13.68
CA ASN A 8 6.56 17.00 -14.79
C ASN A 8 6.64 15.54 -14.33
N SER A 9 6.37 14.62 -15.26
CA SER A 9 6.28 13.19 -14.96
C SER A 9 7.63 12.57 -14.59
N ASP A 10 8.74 13.03 -15.17
CA ASP A 10 10.07 12.49 -14.88
C ASP A 10 10.50 12.85 -13.45
N GLU A 11 10.25 14.09 -13.04
CA GLU A 11 10.47 14.56 -11.67
C GLU A 11 9.60 13.77 -10.68
N ARG A 12 8.32 13.53 -11.01
CA ARG A 12 7.40 12.73 -10.19
C ARG A 12 7.97 11.35 -9.91
N GLU A 13 8.40 10.63 -10.95
CA GLU A 13 8.99 9.30 -10.84
C GLU A 13 10.30 9.31 -10.03
N ALA A 14 11.16 10.30 -10.26
CA ALA A 14 12.40 10.46 -9.49
C ALA A 14 12.14 10.64 -7.99
N ILE A 15 11.13 11.44 -7.62
CA ILE A 15 10.72 11.67 -6.23
C ILE A 15 10.17 10.38 -5.61
N ILE A 16 9.31 9.65 -6.32
CA ILE A 16 8.74 8.38 -5.85
C ILE A 16 9.85 7.35 -5.62
N ASN A 17 10.75 7.16 -6.58
CA ASN A 17 11.86 6.23 -6.46
C ASN A 17 12.77 6.59 -5.27
N SER A 18 13.06 7.87 -5.09
CA SER A 18 13.84 8.35 -3.94
C SER A 18 13.12 8.13 -2.61
N ALA A 19 11.78 8.24 -2.58
CA ALA A 19 10.97 7.99 -1.40
C ALA A 19 10.99 6.51 -1.01
N VAL A 20 10.87 5.60 -1.98
CA VAL A 20 10.99 4.15 -1.77
C VAL A 20 12.35 3.79 -1.18
N SER A 21 13.45 4.35 -1.70
CA SER A 21 14.79 4.12 -1.14
C SER A 21 14.96 4.61 0.31
N ARG A 22 14.12 5.54 0.76
CA ARG A 22 14.08 6.03 2.15
C ARG A 22 13.10 5.26 3.04
N GLY A 23 12.37 4.29 2.50
CA GLY A 23 11.29 3.60 3.22
C GLY A 23 10.06 4.47 3.45
N GLU A 24 9.90 5.54 2.67
CA GLU A 24 8.68 6.35 2.65
C GLU A 24 7.65 5.69 1.70
N TYR A 25 6.36 5.82 2.05
CA TYR A 25 5.25 5.31 1.24
C TYR A 25 4.43 6.45 0.66
N LEU A 26 4.11 6.38 -0.62
CA LEU A 26 3.20 7.34 -1.26
C LEU A 26 1.78 7.11 -0.75
N ILE A 27 1.19 8.14 -0.16
CA ILE A 27 -0.20 8.14 0.33
C ILE A 27 -1.12 8.76 -0.71
N GLU A 28 -0.70 9.88 -1.30
CA GLU A 28 -1.53 10.67 -2.19
C GLU A 28 -0.70 11.27 -3.31
N ASP A 29 -1.25 11.19 -4.52
CA ASP A 29 -0.75 11.85 -5.71
C ASP A 29 -1.90 12.66 -6.30
N ALA A 30 -1.79 13.98 -6.27
CA ALA A 30 -2.90 14.86 -6.57
C ALA A 30 -2.48 16.04 -7.46
N ILE A 31 -3.36 16.35 -8.40
CA ILE A 31 -3.25 17.44 -9.36
C ILE A 31 -4.45 18.35 -9.14
N THR A 32 -4.19 19.57 -8.73
CA THR A 32 -5.21 20.58 -8.42
C THR A 32 -4.98 21.85 -9.24
N SER A 33 -5.93 22.79 -9.14
CA SER A 33 -5.76 24.15 -9.68
C SER A 33 -4.57 24.90 -9.07
N GLU A 34 -4.12 24.51 -7.88
CA GLU A 34 -2.96 25.12 -7.20
C GLU A 34 -1.62 24.47 -7.59
N GLY A 35 -1.66 23.32 -8.26
CA GLY A 35 -0.47 22.59 -8.70
C GLY A 35 -0.54 21.08 -8.45
N LYS A 36 0.60 20.41 -8.63
CA LYS A 36 0.74 18.95 -8.50
C LYS A 36 1.59 18.60 -7.29
N TYR A 37 1.14 17.64 -6.49
CA TYR A 37 1.81 17.28 -5.26
C TYR A 37 1.71 15.79 -4.92
N LEU A 38 2.76 15.31 -4.25
CA LEU A 38 2.88 13.97 -3.69
C LEU A 38 2.94 14.08 -2.16
N ILE A 39 2.18 13.25 -1.47
CA ILE A 39 2.20 13.15 0.00
C ILE A 39 2.74 11.77 0.38
N PHE A 40 3.79 11.76 1.18
CA PHE A 40 4.44 10.55 1.68
C PHE A 40 4.25 10.38 3.18
N ASP A 41 4.13 9.15 3.66
CA ASP A 41 4.30 8.82 5.08
C ASP A 41 5.60 8.06 5.34
N THR A 42 6.10 8.21 6.55
CA THR A 42 7.25 7.48 7.10
C THR A 42 6.80 6.34 8.02
N LYS A 43 5.51 6.26 8.33
CA LYS A 43 4.95 5.12 9.06
C LYS A 43 4.82 3.96 8.09
N THR A 44 5.44 2.84 8.43
CA THR A 44 5.09 1.57 7.81
C THR A 44 3.60 1.36 8.04
N LEU A 45 2.82 1.32 6.95
CA LEU A 45 1.52 0.68 7.01
C LEU A 45 1.82 -0.74 7.49
N GLN A 46 1.62 -0.99 8.79
CA GLN A 46 1.49 -2.34 9.28
C GLN A 46 0.23 -2.86 8.60
N ILE A 47 0.40 -3.37 7.37
CA ILE A 47 -0.53 -4.33 6.82
C ILE A 47 -0.49 -5.42 7.87
N LYS A 48 -1.50 -5.44 8.74
CA LYS A 48 -1.81 -6.64 9.50
C LYS A 48 -2.16 -7.64 8.43
N SER A 49 -1.14 -8.33 7.89
CA SER A 49 -1.30 -9.61 7.25
C SER A 49 -1.82 -10.49 8.37
N GLN A 50 -3.12 -10.44 8.61
CA GLN A 50 -3.79 -11.39 9.46
C GLN A 50 -3.53 -12.71 8.74
N PRO A 51 -2.68 -13.60 9.28
CA PRO A 51 -2.58 -14.93 8.69
C PRO A 51 -4.02 -15.46 8.65
N PRO A 52 -4.44 -16.12 7.55
CA PRO A 52 -5.77 -16.71 7.50
C PRO A 52 -5.94 -17.50 8.78
N SER A 53 -6.95 -17.16 9.60
CA SER A 53 -7.10 -17.79 10.90
C SER A 53 -7.07 -19.29 10.67
N ILE A 54 -6.31 -20.00 11.49
CA ILE A 54 -6.21 -21.47 11.39
C ILE A 54 -7.63 -22.07 11.45
N GLU A 55 -8.54 -21.40 12.16
CA GLU A 55 -9.97 -21.66 12.24
C GLU A 55 -10.68 -21.67 10.87
N ASN A 56 -10.43 -20.70 10.00
CA ASN A 56 -11.00 -20.68 8.64
C ASN A 56 -10.42 -21.77 7.74
N ARG A 57 -9.15 -22.16 7.97
CA ARG A 57 -8.52 -23.26 7.22
C ARG A 57 -9.05 -24.63 7.66
N LEU A 58 -9.30 -24.83 8.95
CA LEU A 58 -9.86 -26.07 9.49
C LEU A 58 -11.30 -26.28 9.00
N LYS A 59 -12.13 -25.24 9.07
CA LYS A 59 -13.52 -25.31 8.60
C LYS A 59 -13.62 -25.65 7.10
N ALA A 60 -12.73 -25.09 6.26
CA ALA A 60 -12.71 -25.40 4.84
C ALA A 60 -12.32 -26.87 4.53
N VAL A 61 -11.48 -27.48 5.37
CA VAL A 61 -11.10 -28.90 5.24
C VAL A 61 -12.24 -29.81 5.70
N GLU A 62 -12.92 -29.46 6.80
CA GLU A 62 -14.09 -30.20 7.28
C GLU A 62 -15.25 -30.15 6.28
N ASP A 63 -15.57 -28.97 5.73
CA ASP A 63 -16.61 -28.80 4.71
C ASP A 63 -16.28 -29.56 3.41
N ALA A 64 -14.99 -29.70 3.05
CA ALA A 64 -14.56 -30.46 1.87
C ALA A 64 -14.62 -31.98 2.07
N LEU A 65 -14.33 -32.47 3.27
CA LEU A 65 -14.42 -33.90 3.62
C LEU A 65 -15.87 -34.38 3.70
N LEU A 66 -16.79 -33.52 4.17
CA LEU A 66 -18.20 -33.87 4.29
C LEU A 66 -18.92 -34.01 2.93
N ASN A 67 -18.48 -33.27 1.92
CA ASN A 67 -19.07 -33.29 0.57
C ASN A 67 -18.53 -34.40 -0.35
N MET A 68 -17.62 -35.26 0.15
CA MET A 68 -17.07 -36.42 -0.57
C MET A 68 -17.67 -37.77 -0.10
N LEU A 69 -18.64 -37.75 0.81
CA LEU A 69 -19.46 -38.90 1.24
C LEU A 69 -20.86 -38.81 0.62
#